data_AF-A0A2V8ELG0-F1
#
_entry.id   AF-A0A2V8ELG0-F1
#
_cell.length_a   1.000
_cell.length_b   1.000
_cell.length_c   1.000
_cell.angle_alpha   90.00
_cell.angle_beta   90.00
_cell.angle_gamma   90.00
#
_symmetry.space_group_name_H-M   'P 1'
#
loop_
_entity.id
_entity.type
_entity.pdbx_description
1 polymer ?
#
loop_
_entity_poly.entity_id
_entity_poly.type
_entity_poly.pdbx_seq_one_letter_code
_entity_poly.pdbx_strand_id
1 'polypeptide(L)'
;MIVNRAFADRFFPGENALGKRIEPGASSDASGTKMREIVGVVGNARQSALKMEEEPIYYFPYHQLPWCCPSIVVRSAVAPSSLEPALRGTVASLDKQLPIYDLRTADDMLARGVAGPRFQMLLLGSFAGIALLLTAIGLYGVLASSVVTRTREMGVRMALGATRHQVLAIVLRRAMRLLLLGISIGVAGAFAGNRLLSTMIYGVAPHNPLLVAAACVVLTMTAAAAAYLPARRAASIDPIRALRAE
;
A
#
# COMPACT_ATOMS: atom_id res chain seq x y z
N MET A 1 16.35 15.62 -29.93
CA MET A 1 15.69 14.80 -28.88
C MET A 1 15.22 15.73 -27.77
N ILE A 2 14.15 15.38 -27.07
CA ILE A 2 13.66 16.15 -25.91
C ILE A 2 13.83 15.30 -24.67
N VAL A 3 14.18 15.89 -23.53
CA VAL A 3 14.31 15.18 -22.24
C VAL A 3 13.37 15.77 -21.20
N ASN A 4 13.02 15.02 -20.16
CA ASN A 4 12.32 15.60 -19.01
C ASN A 4 13.28 16.27 -18.03
N ARG A 5 12.74 17.04 -17.07
CA ARG A 5 13.53 17.74 -16.06
C ARG A 5 14.33 16.78 -15.17
N ALA A 6 13.76 15.65 -14.76
CA ALA A 6 14.46 14.63 -13.97
C ALA A 6 15.70 14.08 -14.68
N PHE A 7 15.67 13.95 -16.01
CA PHE A 7 16.83 13.58 -16.81
C PHE A 7 17.90 14.68 -16.80
N ALA A 8 17.49 15.93 -17.03
CA ALA A 8 18.42 17.06 -17.03
C ALA A 8 19.12 17.20 -15.67
N ASP A 9 18.37 17.16 -14.57
CA ASP A 9 18.89 17.33 -13.21
C ASP A 9 19.84 16.19 -12.81
N ARG A 10 19.56 14.96 -13.25
CA ARG A 10 20.37 13.78 -12.91
C ARG A 10 21.67 13.71 -13.70
N PHE A 11 21.65 14.01 -15.00
CA PHE A 11 22.79 13.80 -15.89
C PHE A 11 23.58 15.07 -16.19
N PHE A 12 22.99 16.24 -15.96
CA PHE A 12 23.64 17.55 -16.13
C PHE A 12 23.43 18.43 -14.88
N PRO A 13 23.85 17.97 -13.69
CA PRO A 13 23.60 18.70 -12.45
C PRO A 13 24.29 20.07 -12.47
N GLY A 14 23.49 21.14 -12.31
CA GLY A 14 23.99 22.52 -12.32
C GLY A 14 24.37 23.08 -13.70
N GLU A 15 24.13 22.32 -14.78
CA GLU A 15 24.39 22.75 -16.16
C GLU A 15 23.11 22.83 -17.00
N ASN A 16 23.16 23.60 -18.09
CA ASN A 16 22.09 23.57 -19.08
C ASN A 16 22.23 22.34 -19.99
N ALA A 17 21.21 21.48 -19.99
CA ALA A 17 21.17 20.28 -20.82
C ALA A 17 20.94 20.58 -22.32
N LEU A 18 20.45 21.77 -22.68
CA LEU A 18 20.20 22.15 -24.08
C LEU A 18 21.50 22.24 -24.89
N GLY A 19 21.48 21.74 -26.12
CA GLY A 19 22.63 21.70 -27.03
C GLY A 19 23.66 20.60 -26.72
N LYS A 20 23.54 19.92 -25.57
CA LYS A 20 24.40 18.77 -25.25
C LYS A 20 24.01 17.58 -26.14
N ARG A 21 25.00 16.76 -26.46
CA ARG A 21 24.80 15.54 -27.26
C ARG A 21 25.05 14.31 -26.39
N ILE A 22 24.16 13.32 -26.49
CA ILE A 22 24.30 12.04 -25.82
C ILE A 22 24.08 10.90 -26.81
N GLU A 23 24.58 9.71 -26.48
CA GLU A 23 24.27 8.48 -27.19
C GLU A 23 23.19 7.72 -26.42
N PRO A 24 21.91 7.87 -26.77
CA PRO A 24 20.88 7.10 -26.11
C PRO A 24 21.00 5.63 -26.52
N GLY A 25 20.81 4.72 -25.56
CA GLY A 25 20.81 3.27 -25.78
C GLY A 25 19.68 2.73 -26.69
N ALA A 26 18.87 3.62 -27.29
CA ALA A 26 17.75 3.27 -28.15
C ALA A 26 18.17 3.29 -29.63
N SER A 27 17.93 2.18 -30.33
CA SER A 27 18.10 2.06 -31.79
C SER A 27 16.87 1.41 -32.42
N SER A 28 16.47 1.87 -33.60
CA SER A 28 15.40 1.29 -34.43
C SER A 28 15.92 0.42 -35.58
N ASP A 29 17.24 0.39 -35.80
CA ASP A 29 17.85 -0.33 -36.91
C ASP A 29 19.16 -1.04 -36.48
N ALA A 30 19.68 -1.88 -37.37
CA ALA A 30 20.94 -2.58 -37.17
C ALA A 30 22.17 -1.65 -37.21
N SER A 31 22.00 -0.35 -37.47
CA SER A 31 23.11 0.61 -37.52
C SER A 31 23.56 1.09 -36.14
N GLY A 32 22.90 0.63 -35.08
CA GLY A 32 23.30 0.92 -33.70
C GLY A 32 22.86 2.29 -33.20
N THR A 33 23.32 2.62 -31.99
CA THR A 33 23.00 3.89 -31.33
C THR A 33 23.73 5.05 -31.99
N LYS A 34 23.10 6.22 -32.02
CA LYS A 34 23.64 7.43 -32.68
C LYS A 34 23.67 8.59 -31.71
N MET A 35 24.72 9.41 -31.78
CA MET A 35 24.82 10.66 -31.02
C MET A 35 23.70 11.62 -31.39
N ARG A 36 22.90 12.05 -30.41
CA ARG A 36 21.75 12.92 -30.58
C ARG A 36 21.83 14.13 -29.67
N GLU A 37 21.42 15.28 -30.19
CA GLU A 37 21.37 16.54 -29.47
C GLU A 37 20.06 16.70 -28.69
N ILE A 38 20.17 17.24 -27.47
CA ILE A 38 19.06 17.67 -26.64
C ILE A 38 18.62 19.06 -27.08
N VAL A 39 17.44 19.15 -27.69
CA VAL A 39 16.88 20.41 -28.24
C VAL A 39 15.75 20.98 -27.38
N GLY A 40 15.35 20.29 -26.31
CA GLY A 40 14.27 20.72 -25.45
C GLY A 40 14.24 19.97 -24.13
N VAL A 41 13.72 20.65 -23.09
CA VAL A 41 13.44 20.07 -21.78
C VAL A 41 11.96 20.26 -21.47
N VAL A 42 11.26 19.20 -21.09
CA VAL A 42 9.83 19.20 -20.73
C VAL A 42 9.60 18.84 -19.27
N GLY A 43 8.37 19.05 -18.78
CA GLY A 43 7.97 18.62 -17.44
C GLY A 43 8.05 17.11 -17.25
N ASN A 44 8.13 16.67 -16.00
CA ASN A 44 8.22 15.26 -15.65
C ASN A 44 6.90 14.54 -15.89
N ALA A 45 6.98 13.31 -16.40
CA ALA A 45 5.84 12.41 -16.59
C ALA A 45 6.09 11.13 -15.80
N ARG A 46 5.03 10.56 -15.21
CA ARG A 46 5.12 9.30 -14.47
C ARG A 46 4.86 8.14 -15.42
N GLN A 47 5.86 7.30 -15.66
CA GLN A 47 5.70 6.09 -16.48
C GLN A 47 5.04 4.93 -15.71
N SER A 48 5.16 4.91 -14.38
CA SER A 48 4.51 3.90 -13.54
C SER A 48 3.53 4.56 -12.58
N ALA A 49 2.31 4.01 -12.51
CA ALA A 49 1.26 4.52 -11.63
C ALA A 49 1.63 4.43 -10.13
N LEU A 50 2.59 3.58 -9.77
CA LEU A 50 2.93 3.26 -8.38
C LEU A 50 4.31 3.76 -7.95
N LYS A 51 5.21 4.12 -8.88
CA LYS A 51 6.49 4.72 -8.52
C LYS A 51 6.27 6.21 -8.21
N MET A 52 6.70 6.62 -7.03
CA MET A 52 6.69 8.04 -6.64
C MET A 52 7.84 8.83 -7.26
N GLU A 53 8.93 8.15 -7.63
CA GLU A 53 10.13 8.79 -8.15
C GLU A 53 9.96 9.19 -9.62
N GLU A 54 10.40 10.41 -9.94
CA GLU A 54 10.38 10.93 -11.29
C GLU A 54 11.56 10.34 -12.07
N GLU A 55 11.27 9.37 -12.93
CA GLU A 55 12.31 8.71 -13.71
C GLU A 55 12.82 9.62 -14.85
N PRO A 56 14.12 9.58 -15.17
CA PRO A 56 14.67 10.21 -16.36
C PRO A 56 14.02 9.67 -17.63
N ILE A 57 13.46 10.55 -18.47
CA ILE A 57 12.81 10.18 -19.73
C ILE A 57 13.37 11.04 -20.86
N TYR A 58 13.61 10.41 -22.01
CA TYR A 58 13.86 11.09 -23.27
C TYR A 58 12.83 10.71 -24.33
N TYR A 59 12.55 11.64 -25.24
CA TYR A 59 11.54 11.56 -26.28
C TYR A 59 12.19 11.74 -27.66
N PHE A 60 11.85 10.84 -28.59
CA PHE A 60 12.27 10.92 -29.99
C PHE A 60 11.11 11.32 -30.90
N PRO A 61 11.37 12.15 -31.93
CA PRO A 61 10.44 12.26 -33.05
C PRO A 61 10.31 10.89 -33.73
N TYR A 62 9.07 10.44 -33.94
CA TYR A 62 8.78 9.13 -34.54
C TYR A 62 9.52 8.91 -35.87
N HIS A 63 9.59 9.93 -36.74
CA HIS A 63 10.30 9.85 -38.02
C HIS A 63 11.81 9.61 -37.90
N GLN A 64 12.44 9.95 -36.77
CA GLN A 64 13.88 9.77 -36.56
C GLN A 64 14.24 8.47 -35.84
N LEU A 65 13.26 7.84 -35.17
CA LEU A 65 13.42 6.55 -34.52
C LEU A 65 12.05 5.85 -34.55
N PRO A 66 11.66 5.28 -35.70
CA PRO A 66 10.41 4.56 -35.82
C PRO A 66 10.49 3.30 -34.97
N TRP A 67 9.58 3.17 -34.01
CA TRP A 67 9.46 1.95 -33.22
C TRP A 67 8.37 1.06 -33.81
N CYS A 68 8.57 -0.26 -33.83
CA CYS A 68 7.48 -1.15 -34.21
C CYS A 68 6.30 -0.98 -33.24
N CYS A 69 5.08 -1.08 -33.79
CA CYS A 69 3.84 -1.02 -33.03
C CYS A 69 3.58 0.33 -32.33
N PRO A 70 3.54 1.46 -33.04
CA PRO A 70 3.23 2.74 -32.43
C PRO A 70 1.79 2.75 -31.91
N SER A 71 1.58 3.35 -30.74
CA SER A 71 0.25 3.73 -30.27
C SER A 71 -0.05 5.17 -30.69
N ILE A 72 -1.27 5.42 -31.16
CA ILE A 72 -1.72 6.76 -31.50
C ILE A 72 -2.54 7.30 -30.32
N VAL A 73 -2.14 8.46 -29.81
CA VAL A 73 -2.87 9.15 -28.74
C VAL A 73 -3.68 10.28 -29.36
N VAL A 74 -5.00 10.22 -29.18
CA VAL A 74 -5.93 11.24 -29.68
C VAL A 74 -6.46 12.04 -28.52
N ARG A 75 -6.29 13.37 -28.58
CA ARG A 75 -6.93 14.30 -27.65
C ARG A 75 -8.18 14.88 -28.31
N SER A 76 -9.31 14.80 -27.63
CA SER A 76 -10.58 15.37 -28.12
C SER A 76 -11.34 16.07 -27.02
N ALA A 77 -12.20 17.03 -27.41
CA ALA A 77 -13.11 17.73 -26.52
C ALA A 77 -14.45 17.00 -26.33
N VAL A 78 -14.76 16.00 -27.18
CA VAL A 78 -15.99 15.20 -27.08
C VAL A 78 -15.76 13.89 -26.33
N ALA A 79 -16.83 13.27 -25.84
CA ALA A 79 -16.78 12.04 -25.07
C ALA A 79 -16.07 10.91 -25.85
N PRO A 80 -15.11 10.18 -25.25
CA PRO A 80 -14.36 9.14 -25.96
C PRO A 80 -15.22 8.04 -26.60
N SER A 81 -16.35 7.69 -25.98
CA SER A 81 -17.31 6.71 -26.51
C SER A 81 -17.93 7.12 -27.85
N SER A 82 -18.04 8.42 -28.11
CA SER A 82 -18.56 8.96 -29.37
C SER A 82 -17.52 8.97 -30.50
N LEU A 83 -16.22 8.89 -30.18
CA LEU A 83 -15.12 8.89 -31.14
C LEU A 83 -14.84 7.51 -31.73
N GLU A 84 -15.11 6.43 -30.99
CA GLU A 84 -14.75 5.07 -31.42
C GLU A 84 -15.28 4.72 -32.82
N PRO A 85 -16.56 4.91 -33.16
CA PRO A 85 -17.07 4.60 -34.50
C PRO A 85 -16.39 5.44 -35.59
N ALA A 86 -16.15 6.73 -35.31
CA ALA A 86 -15.50 7.65 -36.24
C ALA A 86 -14.03 7.26 -36.49
N LEU A 87 -13.30 6.89 -35.45
CA LEU A 87 -11.92 6.41 -35.54
C LEU A 87 -11.85 5.09 -36.32
N ARG A 88 -12.75 4.14 -36.03
CA ARG A 88 -12.85 2.87 -36.77
C ARG A 88 -13.16 3.08 -38.25
N GLY A 89 -14.11 3.95 -38.56
CA GLY A 89 -14.42 4.31 -39.96
C GLY A 89 -13.23 4.94 -40.67
N THR A 90 -12.50 5.83 -40.00
CA THR A 90 -11.33 6.50 -40.58
C THR A 90 -10.20 5.50 -40.86
N VAL A 91 -9.86 4.62 -39.91
CA VAL A 91 -8.81 3.61 -40.13
C VAL A 91 -9.22 2.62 -41.22
N ALA A 92 -10.48 2.17 -41.23
CA ALA A 92 -10.98 1.27 -42.27
C ALA A 92 -10.99 1.92 -43.67
N SER A 93 -11.10 3.25 -43.76
CA SER A 93 -10.99 3.99 -45.04
C SER A 93 -9.57 4.07 -45.57
N LEU A 94 -8.57 4.01 -44.68
CA LEU A 94 -7.15 3.97 -45.04
C LEU A 94 -6.75 2.56 -45.48
N ASP A 95 -7.09 1.56 -44.66
CA ASP A 95 -6.85 0.16 -44.93
C ASP A 95 -7.82 -0.72 -44.14
N LYS A 96 -8.64 -1.51 -44.84
CA LYS A 96 -9.62 -2.43 -44.24
C LYS A 96 -8.98 -3.59 -43.48
N GLN A 97 -7.72 -3.90 -43.78
CA GLN A 97 -6.97 -4.98 -43.13
C GLN A 97 -6.26 -4.50 -41.87
N LEU A 98 -6.24 -3.20 -41.55
CA LEU A 98 -5.64 -2.67 -40.33
C LEU A 98 -6.59 -2.84 -39.14
N PRO A 99 -6.30 -3.73 -38.17
CA PRO A 99 -7.10 -3.78 -36.96
C PRO A 99 -6.76 -2.58 -36.06
N ILE A 100 -7.78 -1.91 -35.53
CA ILE A 100 -7.59 -1.09 -34.34
C ILE A 100 -7.45 -2.04 -33.16
N TYR A 101 -6.21 -2.29 -32.79
CA TYR A 101 -5.87 -3.05 -31.60
C TYR A 101 -6.01 -2.15 -30.38
N ASP A 102 -6.77 -2.61 -29.39
CA ASP A 102 -6.79 -2.06 -28.04
C ASP A 102 -7.14 -0.56 -27.91
N LEU A 103 -8.27 -0.16 -28.52
CA LEU A 103 -8.82 1.19 -28.33
C LEU A 103 -9.25 1.39 -26.86
N ARG A 104 -8.58 2.32 -26.17
CA ARG A 104 -8.85 2.61 -24.76
C ARG A 104 -8.91 4.10 -24.48
N THR A 105 -9.68 4.47 -23.47
CA THR A 105 -9.66 5.81 -22.90
C THR A 105 -8.50 5.95 -21.91
N ALA A 106 -8.06 7.18 -21.67
CA ALA A 106 -7.05 7.45 -20.64
C ALA A 106 -7.49 6.93 -19.25
N ASP A 107 -8.78 7.03 -18.94
CA ASP A 107 -9.35 6.54 -17.68
C ASP A 107 -9.26 5.02 -17.54
N ASP A 108 -9.55 4.26 -18.61
CA ASP A 108 -9.43 2.79 -18.59
C ASP A 108 -7.97 2.36 -18.43
N MET A 109 -7.02 3.07 -19.07
CA MET A 109 -5.60 2.81 -18.89
C MET A 109 -5.15 3.03 -17.44
N LEU A 110 -5.62 4.11 -16.80
CA LEU A 110 -5.35 4.38 -15.38
C LEU A 110 -5.98 3.31 -14.47
N ALA A 111 -7.26 2.96 -14.72
CA ALA A 111 -7.98 1.97 -13.94
C ALA A 111 -7.29 0.59 -13.97
N ARG A 112 -6.81 0.16 -15.14
CA ARG A 112 -6.06 -1.11 -15.29
C ARG A 112 -4.68 -1.04 -14.64
N GLY A 113 -4.00 0.10 -14.73
CA GLY A 113 -2.70 0.31 -14.07
C GLY A 113 -2.76 0.11 -12.55
N VAL A 114 -3.92 0.34 -11.93
CA VAL A 114 -4.13 0.14 -10.49
C VAL A 114 -4.95 -1.11 -10.12
N ALA A 115 -5.46 -1.86 -11.09
CA ALA A 115 -6.33 -3.01 -10.85
C ALA A 115 -5.62 -4.14 -10.08
N GLY A 116 -4.42 -4.51 -10.51
CA GLY A 116 -3.60 -5.54 -9.84
C GLY A 116 -3.25 -5.18 -8.39
N PRO A 117 -2.64 -4.01 -8.13
CA PRO A 117 -2.37 -3.53 -6.78
C PRO A 117 -3.61 -3.43 -5.90
N ARG A 118 -4.75 -3.00 -6.45
CA ARG A 118 -6.03 -2.92 -5.72
C ARG A 118 -6.53 -4.30 -5.31
N PHE A 119 -6.45 -5.30 -6.19
CA PHE A 119 -6.82 -6.67 -5.85
C PHE A 119 -5.94 -7.24 -4.72
N GLN A 120 -4.62 -7.04 -4.82
CA GLN A 120 -3.68 -7.45 -3.76
C GLN A 120 -3.99 -6.74 -2.43
N MET A 121 -4.26 -5.43 -2.47
CA MET A 121 -4.64 -4.66 -1.29
C MET A 121 -5.92 -5.19 -0.63
N LEU A 122 -6.94 -5.53 -1.44
CA LEU A 122 -8.18 -6.11 -0.92
C LEU A 122 -7.94 -7.49 -0.29
N LEU A 123 -7.12 -8.33 -0.92
CA LEU A 123 -6.78 -9.65 -0.41
C LEU A 123 -6.01 -9.56 0.92
N LEU A 124 -4.94 -8.76 0.96
CA LEU A 124 -4.16 -8.53 2.20
C LEU A 124 -5.03 -7.87 3.28
N GLY A 125 -5.88 -6.92 2.91
CA GLY A 125 -6.82 -6.28 3.82
C GLY A 125 -7.82 -7.28 4.42
N SER A 126 -8.32 -8.22 3.62
CA SER A 126 -9.21 -9.28 4.09
C SER A 126 -8.52 -10.23 5.08
N PHE A 127 -7.29 -10.64 4.78
CA PHE A 127 -6.49 -11.48 5.69
C PHE A 127 -6.14 -10.75 6.98
N ALA A 128 -5.79 -9.46 6.90
CA ALA A 128 -5.57 -8.62 8.07
C ALA A 128 -6.84 -8.51 8.93
N GLY A 129 -8.02 -8.33 8.30
CA GLY A 129 -9.30 -8.32 8.99
C GLY A 129 -9.59 -9.63 9.72
N ILE A 130 -9.39 -10.77 9.07
CA ILE A 130 -9.55 -12.10 9.68
C ILE A 130 -8.56 -12.29 10.83
N ALA A 131 -7.29 -11.89 10.65
CA ALA A 131 -6.28 -11.97 11.69
C ALA A 131 -6.63 -11.12 12.92
N LEU A 132 -7.17 -9.91 12.72
CA LEU A 132 -7.66 -9.05 13.81
C LEU A 132 -8.84 -9.69 14.56
N LEU A 133 -9.79 -10.30 13.84
CA LEU A 133 -10.89 -11.03 14.45
C LEU A 133 -10.39 -12.21 15.28
N LEU A 134 -9.48 -13.02 14.72
CA LEU A 134 -8.90 -14.16 15.41
C LEU A 134 -8.12 -13.71 16.66
N THR A 135 -7.38 -12.60 16.55
CA THR A 135 -6.67 -11.98 17.67
C THR A 135 -7.63 -11.52 18.75
N ALA A 136 -8.74 -10.88 18.38
CA ALA A 136 -9.76 -10.45 19.33
C ALA A 136 -10.41 -11.63 20.06
N ILE A 137 -10.76 -12.70 19.33
CA ILE A 137 -11.33 -13.93 19.90
C ILE A 137 -10.32 -14.62 20.84
N GLY A 138 -9.07 -14.75 20.41
CA GLY A 138 -8.00 -15.36 21.21
C GLY A 138 -7.74 -14.58 22.50
N LEU A 139 -7.62 -13.25 22.40
CA LEU A 139 -7.43 -12.39 23.57
C LEU A 139 -8.63 -12.44 24.52
N TYR A 140 -9.86 -12.42 23.99
CA TYR A 140 -11.06 -12.60 24.78
C TYR A 140 -11.04 -13.94 25.53
N GLY A 141 -10.71 -15.05 24.86
CA GLY A 141 -10.63 -16.37 25.46
C GLY A 141 -9.61 -16.45 26.59
N VAL A 142 -8.40 -15.94 26.37
CA VAL A 142 -7.33 -15.90 27.39
C VAL A 142 -7.75 -15.06 28.60
N LEU A 143 -8.34 -13.88 28.37
CA LEU A 143 -8.78 -13.00 29.45
C LEU A 143 -9.98 -13.56 30.21
N ALA A 144 -10.98 -14.10 29.50
CA ALA A 144 -12.16 -14.71 30.11
C ALA A 144 -11.77 -15.91 31.00
N SER A 145 -10.90 -16.80 30.50
CA SER A 145 -10.38 -17.93 31.29
C SER A 145 -9.56 -17.46 32.50
N SER A 146 -8.79 -16.37 32.35
CA SER A 146 -8.06 -15.78 33.48
C SER A 146 -8.98 -15.15 34.53
N VAL A 147 -10.16 -14.65 34.14
CA VAL A 147 -11.16 -14.13 35.09
C VAL A 147 -11.77 -15.30 35.86
N VAL A 148 -12.20 -16.36 35.17
CA VAL A 148 -12.82 -17.55 35.80
C VAL A 148 -11.89 -18.18 36.83
N THR A 149 -10.62 -18.38 36.49
CA THR A 149 -9.62 -18.96 37.41
C THR A 149 -9.27 -18.07 38.61
N ARG A 150 -9.56 -16.76 38.54
CA ARG A 150 -9.26 -15.79 39.62
C ARG A 150 -10.50 -15.22 40.29
N THR A 151 -11.68 -15.78 40.00
CA THR A 151 -12.95 -15.30 40.55
C THR A 151 -12.93 -15.29 42.08
N ARG A 152 -12.32 -16.31 42.70
CA ARG A 152 -12.18 -16.42 44.16
C ARG A 152 -11.28 -15.34 44.76
N GLU A 153 -10.13 -15.06 44.14
CA GLU A 153 -9.22 -13.97 44.56
C GLU A 153 -9.92 -12.61 44.45
N MET A 154 -10.65 -12.38 43.34
CA MET A 154 -11.39 -11.14 43.11
C MET A 154 -12.55 -10.98 44.10
N GLY A 155 -13.27 -12.06 44.41
CA GLY A 155 -14.36 -12.09 45.40
C GLY A 155 -13.87 -11.76 46.81
N VAL A 156 -12.76 -12.36 47.24
CA VAL A 156 -12.15 -12.05 48.55
C VAL A 156 -11.68 -10.59 48.61
N ARG A 157 -11.04 -10.06 47.55
CA ARG A 157 -10.63 -8.65 47.51
C ARG A 157 -11.82 -7.69 47.57
N MET A 158 -12.91 -7.99 46.87
CA MET A 158 -14.13 -7.17 46.94
C MET A 158 -14.77 -7.23 48.33
N ALA A 159 -14.76 -8.39 49.00
CA ALA A 159 -15.22 -8.52 50.39
C ALA A 159 -14.35 -7.73 51.38
N LEU A 160 -13.05 -7.57 51.08
CA LEU A 160 -12.12 -6.71 51.84
C LEU A 160 -12.22 -5.22 51.46
N GLY A 161 -13.20 -4.82 50.63
CA GLY A 161 -13.46 -3.41 50.28
C GLY A 161 -12.86 -2.93 48.95
N ALA A 162 -12.32 -3.81 48.12
CA ALA A 162 -11.83 -3.41 46.80
C ALA A 162 -12.97 -2.95 45.89
N THR A 163 -12.81 -1.79 45.25
CA THR A 163 -13.82 -1.25 44.33
C THR A 163 -13.81 -1.99 43.00
N ARG A 164 -14.96 -2.01 42.30
CA ARG A 164 -15.09 -2.61 40.95
C ARG A 164 -14.05 -2.05 39.96
N HIS A 165 -13.66 -0.79 40.12
CA HIS A 165 -12.61 -0.16 39.30
C HIS A 165 -11.21 -0.74 39.56
N GLN A 166 -10.88 -1.12 40.80
CA GLN A 166 -9.59 -1.74 41.11
C GLN A 166 -9.48 -3.14 40.47
N VAL A 167 -10.58 -3.91 40.48
CA VAL A 167 -10.63 -5.23 39.82
C VAL A 167 -10.49 -5.07 38.31
N LEU A 168 -11.21 -4.10 37.72
CA LEU A 168 -11.12 -3.80 36.29
C LEU A 168 -9.71 -3.37 35.87
N ALA A 169 -9.05 -2.52 36.66
CA ALA A 169 -7.68 -2.06 36.40
C ALA A 169 -6.67 -3.21 36.42
N ILE A 170 -6.83 -4.22 37.29
CA ILE A 170 -5.95 -5.39 37.34
C ILE A 170 -6.03 -6.19 36.04
N VAL A 171 -7.26 -6.45 35.55
CA VAL A 171 -7.47 -7.19 34.31
C VAL A 171 -6.93 -6.40 33.11
N LEU A 172 -7.22 -5.11 33.04
CA LEU A 172 -6.75 -4.23 31.97
C LEU A 172 -5.23 -4.10 31.93
N ARG A 173 -4.58 -3.98 33.10
CA ARG A 173 -3.11 -3.88 33.18
C ARG A 173 -2.42 -5.15 32.72
N ARG A 174 -3.04 -6.31 32.96
CA ARG A 174 -2.54 -7.60 32.45
C ARG A 174 -2.70 -7.72 30.94
N ALA A 175 -3.86 -7.32 30.42
CA ALA A 175 -4.10 -7.24 28.97
C ALA A 175 -3.10 -6.30 28.30
N MET A 176 -2.85 -5.11 28.87
CA MET A 176 -1.89 -4.14 28.34
C MET A 176 -0.44 -4.66 28.35
N ARG A 177 -0.02 -5.44 29.35
CA ARG A 177 1.32 -6.05 29.34
C ARG A 177 1.49 -7.06 28.21
N LEU A 178 0.49 -7.94 28.01
CA LEU A 178 0.51 -8.90 26.90
C LEU A 178 0.51 -8.19 25.54
N LEU A 179 -0.28 -7.12 25.43
CA LEU A 179 -0.34 -6.28 24.24
C LEU A 179 1.01 -5.63 23.94
N LEU A 180 1.62 -4.96 24.92
CA LEU A 180 2.90 -4.29 24.73
C LEU A 180 3.99 -5.28 24.31
N LEU A 181 4.06 -6.46 24.95
CA LEU A 181 4.99 -7.51 24.54
C LEU A 181 4.74 -7.98 23.09
N GLY A 182 3.48 -8.25 22.75
CA GLY A 182 3.10 -8.68 21.41
C GLY A 182 3.43 -7.63 20.35
N ILE A 183 3.11 -6.35 20.59
CA ILE A 183 3.46 -5.24 19.69
C ILE A 183 4.97 -5.11 19.57
N SER A 184 5.72 -5.18 20.66
CA SER A 184 7.18 -5.07 20.65
C SER A 184 7.81 -6.15 19.75
N ILE A 185 7.38 -7.40 19.93
CA ILE A 185 7.84 -8.55 19.15
C ILE A 185 7.41 -8.40 17.68
N GLY A 186 6.16 -8.00 17.44
CA GLY A 186 5.63 -7.81 16.09
C GLY A 186 6.37 -6.71 15.32
N VAL A 187 6.65 -5.58 15.95
CA VAL A 187 7.42 -4.48 15.35
C VAL A 187 8.85 -4.92 15.05
N ALA A 188 9.52 -5.61 15.99
CA ALA A 188 10.86 -6.16 15.76
C ALA A 188 10.87 -7.16 14.59
N GLY A 189 9.88 -8.06 14.54
CA GLY A 189 9.71 -9.02 13.46
C GLY A 189 9.43 -8.35 12.11
N ALA A 190 8.60 -7.32 12.07
CA ALA A 190 8.34 -6.54 10.87
C ALA A 190 9.61 -5.85 10.35
N PHE A 191 10.42 -5.30 11.25
CA PHE A 191 11.70 -4.67 10.89
C PHE A 191 12.69 -5.70 10.32
N ALA A 192 12.82 -6.86 10.97
CA ALA A 192 13.70 -7.94 10.52
C ALA A 192 13.25 -8.51 9.16
N GLY A 193 11.94 -8.77 8.99
CA GLY A 193 11.36 -9.27 7.75
C GLY A 193 11.54 -8.29 6.60
N ASN A 194 11.30 -6.99 6.83
CA ASN A 194 11.53 -5.96 5.82
C ASN A 194 13.01 -5.89 5.42
N ARG A 195 13.92 -6.01 6.38
CA ARG A 195 15.36 -6.01 6.09
C ARG A 195 15.74 -7.21 5.22
N LEU A 196 15.24 -8.40 5.52
CA LEU A 196 15.45 -9.58 4.66
C LEU A 196 14.90 -9.38 3.25
N LEU A 197 13.65 -8.89 3.12
CA LEU A 197 13.04 -8.63 1.81
C LEU A 197 13.81 -7.58 1.01
N SER A 198 14.31 -6.52 1.67
CA SER A 198 15.10 -5.48 1.00
C SER A 198 16.42 -6.00 0.41
N THR A 199 16.96 -7.11 0.94
CA THR A 199 18.16 -7.76 0.35
C THR A 199 17.84 -8.61 -0.87
N MET A 200 16.58 -9.04 -1.03
CA MET A 200 16.15 -9.90 -2.13
C MET A 200 15.47 -9.13 -3.27
N ILE A 201 14.88 -7.95 -2.99
CA ILE A 201 14.04 -7.22 -3.94
C ILE A 201 14.44 -5.75 -4.00
N TYR A 202 14.76 -5.27 -5.21
CA TYR A 202 15.01 -3.85 -5.49
C TYR A 202 13.70 -3.05 -5.41
N GLY A 203 13.72 -1.91 -4.71
CA GLY A 203 12.60 -0.95 -4.70
C GLY A 203 11.61 -1.07 -3.54
N VAL A 204 11.93 -1.83 -2.48
CA VAL A 204 11.16 -1.78 -1.22
C VAL A 204 11.45 -0.44 -0.54
N ALA A 205 10.44 0.44 -0.49
CA ALA A 205 10.56 1.77 0.10
C ALA A 205 11.00 1.70 1.57
N PRO A 206 11.77 2.69 2.07
CA PRO A 206 12.21 2.73 3.44
C PRO A 206 11.01 2.78 4.40
N HIS A 207 11.24 2.23 5.60
CA HIS A 207 10.29 2.13 6.70
C HIS A 207 9.37 3.37 6.79
N ASN A 208 8.07 3.18 6.64
CA ASN A 208 7.12 4.26 6.85
C ASN A 208 6.65 4.22 8.32
N PRO A 209 7.20 5.09 9.21
CA PRO A 209 6.88 5.05 10.63
C PRO A 209 5.40 5.33 10.89
N LEU A 210 4.74 6.08 10.00
CA LEU A 210 3.31 6.36 10.10
C LEU A 210 2.47 5.08 9.96
N LEU A 211 2.84 4.18 9.04
CA LEU A 211 2.12 2.91 8.85
C LEU A 211 2.29 1.97 10.05
N VAL A 212 3.50 1.90 10.61
CA VAL A 212 3.77 1.10 11.82
C VAL A 212 2.99 1.67 13.02
N ALA A 213 2.98 2.99 13.18
CA ALA A 213 2.21 3.65 14.23
C ALA A 213 0.71 3.39 14.07
N ALA A 214 0.17 3.53 12.85
CA ALA A 214 -1.23 3.23 12.56
C ALA A 214 -1.59 1.77 12.88
N ALA A 215 -0.73 0.80 12.51
CA ALA A 215 -0.93 -0.61 12.85
C ALA A 215 -0.94 -0.84 14.37
N CYS A 216 -0.05 -0.20 15.11
CA CYS A 216 -0.03 -0.27 16.58
C CYS A 216 -1.32 0.29 17.20
N VAL A 217 -1.84 1.40 16.69
CA VAL A 217 -3.11 2.00 17.14
C VAL A 217 -4.28 1.05 16.88
N VAL A 218 -4.37 0.47 15.67
CA VAL A 218 -5.42 -0.49 15.32
C VAL A 218 -5.37 -1.71 16.24
N LEU A 219 -4.20 -2.33 16.42
CA LEU A 219 -4.03 -3.46 17.33
C LEU A 219 -4.41 -3.13 18.77
N THR A 220 -4.05 -1.94 19.24
CA THR A 220 -4.41 -1.45 20.59
C THR A 220 -5.92 -1.29 20.73
N MET A 221 -6.59 -0.70 19.73
CA MET A 221 -8.05 -0.55 19.72
C MET A 221 -8.75 -1.91 19.68
N THR A 222 -8.31 -2.85 18.84
CA THR A 222 -8.88 -4.20 18.75
C THR A 222 -8.74 -4.94 20.08
N ALA A 223 -7.57 -4.86 20.71
CA ALA A 223 -7.34 -5.51 21.99
C ALA A 223 -8.12 -4.87 23.14
N ALA A 224 -8.22 -3.54 23.16
CA ALA A 224 -9.03 -2.83 24.14
C ALA A 224 -10.51 -3.24 24.02
N ALA A 225 -11.03 -3.33 22.80
CA ALA A 225 -12.39 -3.81 22.54
C ALA A 225 -12.59 -5.26 23.01
N ALA A 226 -11.66 -6.16 22.69
CA ALA A 226 -11.72 -7.56 23.12
C ALA A 226 -11.61 -7.73 24.65
N ALA A 227 -10.79 -6.91 25.31
CA ALA A 227 -10.58 -6.95 26.76
C ALA A 227 -11.71 -6.31 27.57
N TYR A 228 -12.46 -5.37 26.98
CA TYR A 228 -13.51 -4.61 27.69
C TYR A 228 -14.63 -5.51 28.20
N LEU A 229 -15.13 -6.43 27.37
CA LEU A 229 -16.22 -7.34 27.75
C LEU A 229 -15.88 -8.25 28.95
N PRO A 230 -14.78 -9.01 28.97
CA PRO A 230 -14.42 -9.87 30.10
C PRO A 230 -14.03 -9.05 31.34
N ALA A 231 -13.41 -7.87 31.17
CA ALA A 231 -13.11 -6.97 32.28
C ALA A 231 -14.39 -6.43 32.94
N ARG A 232 -15.40 -6.05 32.13
CA ARG A 232 -16.72 -5.64 32.63
C ARG A 232 -17.44 -6.79 33.33
N ARG A 233 -17.39 -8.00 32.76
CA ARG A 233 -17.94 -9.21 33.40
C ARG A 233 -17.31 -9.45 34.77
N ALA A 234 -15.98 -9.41 34.88
CA ALA A 234 -15.25 -9.57 36.14
C ALA A 234 -15.68 -8.53 37.20
N ALA A 235 -15.82 -7.27 36.80
CA ALA A 235 -16.23 -6.19 37.68
C ALA A 235 -17.71 -6.27 38.12
N SER A 236 -18.54 -7.02 37.39
CA SER A 236 -19.96 -7.24 37.70
C SER A 236 -20.25 -8.50 38.52
N ILE A 237 -19.23 -9.29 38.86
CA ILE A 237 -19.42 -10.51 39.66
C ILE A 237 -19.87 -10.12 41.07
N ASP A 238 -20.99 -10.70 41.51
CA ASP A 238 -21.53 -10.49 42.84
C ASP A 238 -20.71 -11.29 43.88
N PRO A 239 -20.05 -10.63 44.85
CA PRO A 239 -19.13 -11.29 45.79
C PRO A 239 -19.78 -12.42 46.60
N ILE A 240 -21.10 -12.33 46.87
CA ILE A 240 -21.82 -13.37 47.61
C ILE A 240 -22.00 -14.63 46.75
N ARG A 241 -22.23 -14.50 45.44
CA ARG A 241 -22.30 -15.65 44.52
C ARG A 241 -20.93 -16.27 44.27
N ALA A 242 -19.86 -15.47 44.26
CA ALA A 242 -18.49 -15.95 44.06
C ALA A 242 -17.96 -16.83 45.20
N LEU A 243 -18.47 -16.66 46.43
CA LEU A 243 -18.12 -17.48 47.60
C LEU A 243 -19.00 -18.73 47.75
N ARG A 244 -20.12 -18.82 47.02
CA ARG A 244 -21.11 -19.91 47.09
C ARG A 244 -21.03 -20.91 45.92
N ALA A 245 -20.24 -20.62 44.90
CA ALA A 245 -19.91 -21.59 43.87
C ALA A 245 -18.87 -22.56 44.44
N GLU A 246 -19.28 -23.80 44.71
CA GLU A 246 -18.42 -24.92 45.13
C GLU A 246 -17.32 -25.23 44.10
#